data_AF-A0A0J1BH56-F1
#
_entry.id   AF-A0A0J1BH56-F1
#
_cell.length_a   1.000
_cell.length_b   1.000
_cell.length_c   1.000
_cell.angle_alpha   90.00
_cell.angle_beta   90.00
_cell.angle_gamma   90.00
#
_symmetry.space_group_name_H-M   'P 1'
#
loop_
_entity.id
_entity.type
_entity.pdbx_description
1 polymer ?
#
loop_
_entity_poly.entity_id
_entity_poly.type
_entity_poly.pdbx_seq_one_letter_code
_entity_poly.pdbx_strand_id
1 'polypeptide(L)'
;MQFLGNEVKTFPKLVACDLMRASDIGFGDQLPAPRYSMKYFLTLILLSVVLTSSASGQSAIQDLIASDKEAKAPPPVPADVLAKIKKQAKTDHPDNFSTQLYVIRNQSKAWQSLQIHERPNDIPQKIHNGIRKDAKEDHRDDYSTQLYVIGNQIKAYRELDSFDWPTDVPNSALRAIAGKAYQDHRTEYSTQLYVIKNEIKSYRRLHSQ
;
A
#
# COMPACT_ATOMS: atom_id res chain seq x y z
N MET A 1 -34.23 -22.74 33.53
CA MET A 1 -32.89 -22.62 32.92
C MET A 1 -33.03 -21.89 31.60
N GLN A 2 -32.81 -20.57 31.60
CA GLN A 2 -32.78 -19.76 30.38
C GLN A 2 -31.36 -19.80 29.84
N PHE A 3 -31.21 -20.33 28.62
CA PHE A 3 -29.96 -20.24 27.87
C PHE A 3 -29.76 -18.78 27.43
N LEU A 4 -28.76 -18.12 28.01
CA LEU A 4 -28.27 -16.84 27.53
C LEU A 4 -27.70 -17.07 26.12
N GLY A 5 -28.35 -16.51 25.11
CA GLY A 5 -27.85 -16.47 23.75
C GLY A 5 -26.52 -15.74 23.73
N ASN A 6 -25.45 -16.45 23.38
CA ASN A 6 -24.17 -15.86 23.05
C ASN A 6 -24.36 -15.02 21.78
N GLU A 7 -24.63 -13.73 21.95
CA GLU A 7 -24.37 -12.73 20.92
C GLU A 7 -22.88 -12.83 20.57
N VAL A 8 -22.58 -13.53 19.47
CA VAL A 8 -21.31 -13.35 18.78
C VAL A 8 -21.35 -11.91 18.30
N LYS A 9 -20.78 -11.01 19.11
CA LYS A 9 -20.51 -9.62 18.73
C LYS A 9 -19.54 -9.69 17.57
N THR A 10 -20.08 -9.86 16.37
CA THR A 10 -19.38 -9.62 15.13
C THR A 10 -18.77 -8.25 15.28
N PHE A 11 -17.44 -8.18 15.26
CA PHE A 11 -16.76 -6.91 15.17
C PHE A 11 -17.42 -6.18 13.99
N PRO A 12 -18.03 -5.00 14.20
CA PRO A 12 -18.54 -4.28 13.07
C PRO A 12 -17.34 -4.13 12.13
N LYS A 13 -17.56 -4.36 10.82
CA LYS A 13 -16.64 -4.06 9.71
C LYS A 13 -16.22 -2.58 9.65
N LEU A 14 -16.45 -1.84 10.74
CA LEU A 14 -16.18 -0.44 10.88
C LEU A 14 -14.74 -0.26 11.33
N VAL A 15 -13.93 -0.08 10.28
CA VAL A 15 -12.97 1.01 10.13
C VAL A 15 -12.13 1.24 11.38
N ALA A 16 -10.83 0.97 11.25
CA ALA A 16 -9.83 1.54 12.13
C ALA A 16 -10.08 3.06 12.40
N CYS A 17 -10.78 3.79 11.51
CA CYS A 17 -11.24 5.17 11.76
C CYS A 17 -12.21 5.37 12.93
N ASP A 18 -13.16 4.47 13.22
CA ASP A 18 -14.11 4.67 14.34
C ASP A 18 -13.47 4.31 15.69
N LEU A 19 -12.58 3.32 15.69
CA LEU A 19 -11.75 2.98 16.85
C LEU A 19 -10.70 4.07 17.15
N MET A 20 -10.22 4.80 16.13
CA MET A 20 -9.34 5.96 16.31
C MET A 20 -10.06 7.21 16.82
N ARG A 21 -11.37 7.37 16.57
CA ARG A 21 -12.17 8.49 17.10
C ARG A 21 -12.47 8.38 18.58
N ALA A 22 -12.48 7.17 19.14
CA ALA A 22 -12.79 6.94 20.56
C ALA A 22 -11.62 7.25 21.52
N SER A 23 -10.49 7.79 21.03
CA SER A 23 -9.28 8.02 21.81
C SER A 23 -9.03 9.48 22.25
N ASP A 24 -10.07 10.33 22.29
CA ASP A 24 -10.06 11.63 23.00
C ASP A 24 -9.97 11.50 24.54
N ILE A 25 -9.42 10.39 25.04
CA ILE A 25 -9.02 10.22 26.44
C ILE A 25 -7.53 10.53 26.50
N GLY A 26 -7.22 11.76 26.94
CA GLY A 26 -5.87 12.32 26.96
C GLY A 26 -4.84 11.41 27.60
N PHE A 27 -3.89 10.93 26.80
CA PHE A 27 -2.62 10.38 27.26
C PHE A 27 -1.52 11.35 26.86
N GLY A 28 -0.89 11.95 27.86
CA GLY A 28 0.10 13.01 27.72
C GLY A 28 1.45 12.56 27.16
N ASP A 29 2.00 13.46 26.36
CA ASP A 29 3.39 13.82 26.07
C ASP A 29 4.47 12.79 25.65
N GLN A 30 5.03 13.13 24.48
CA GLN A 30 6.42 13.08 24.03
C GLN A 30 7.12 11.71 23.94
N LEU A 31 7.11 11.16 22.72
CA LEU A 31 8.15 10.25 22.24
C LEU A 31 8.68 10.74 20.87
N PRO A 32 10.00 10.69 20.64
CA PRO A 32 10.60 11.09 19.37
C PRO A 32 10.30 10.07 18.27
N ALA A 33 9.99 10.56 17.06
CA ALA A 33 9.71 9.73 15.90
C ALA A 33 10.96 8.95 15.42
N PRO A 34 10.86 7.64 15.14
CA PRO A 34 11.96 6.90 14.53
C PRO A 34 12.08 7.22 13.04
N ARG A 35 13.28 7.60 12.58
CA ARG A 35 13.61 7.74 11.16
C ARG A 35 14.16 6.42 10.63
N TYR A 36 13.31 5.55 10.10
CA TYR A 36 13.77 4.37 9.38
C TYR A 36 13.99 4.69 7.89
N SER A 37 15.26 4.79 7.49
CA SER A 37 15.67 4.90 6.08
C SER A 37 15.72 3.51 5.44
N MET A 38 14.61 3.06 4.83
CA MET A 38 14.61 1.88 3.96
C MET A 38 15.33 2.20 2.64
N LYS A 39 16.65 2.09 2.63
CA LYS A 39 17.41 1.84 1.40
C LYS A 39 17.44 0.32 1.21
N TYR A 40 17.39 -0.14 -0.03
CA TYR A 40 17.40 -1.55 -0.48
C TYR A 40 16.05 -2.26 -0.43
N PHE A 41 15.42 -2.46 -1.60
CA PHE A 41 14.79 -3.72 -2.04
C PHE A 41 14.27 -3.54 -3.47
N LEU A 42 15.11 -3.85 -4.47
CA LEU A 42 14.67 -3.95 -5.86
C LEU A 42 15.40 -5.12 -6.52
N THR A 43 14.86 -6.33 -6.33
CA THR A 43 15.32 -7.54 -7.00
C THR A 43 14.12 -8.21 -7.69
N LEU A 44 14.33 -8.48 -8.98
CA LEU A 44 13.44 -9.00 -10.03
C LEU A 44 12.36 -10.01 -9.65
N ILE A 45 11.19 -9.89 -10.31
CA ILE A 45 10.29 -11.02 -10.58
C ILE A 45 9.93 -11.04 -12.08
N LEU A 46 10.35 -12.11 -12.75
CA LEU A 46 9.93 -12.53 -14.09
C LEU A 46 9.27 -13.91 -13.90
N LEU A 47 7.99 -14.07 -14.23
CA LEU A 47 7.39 -15.40 -14.32
C LEU A 47 6.31 -15.47 -15.41
N SER A 48 6.48 -16.49 -16.24
CA SER A 48 5.83 -16.80 -17.51
C SER A 48 4.40 -17.33 -17.34
N VAL A 49 3.47 -16.83 -18.15
CA VAL A 49 2.12 -17.39 -18.28
C VAL A 49 2.03 -18.22 -19.56
N VAL A 50 1.74 -19.51 -19.40
CA VAL A 50 1.40 -20.46 -20.48
C VAL A 50 -0.12 -20.48 -20.61
N LEU A 51 -0.64 -20.12 -21.80
CA LEU A 51 -2.07 -20.24 -22.12
C LEU A 51 -2.41 -21.66 -22.62
N THR A 52 -3.40 -22.29 -22.01
CA THR A 52 -4.09 -23.48 -22.54
C THR A 52 -5.45 -23.06 -23.12
N SER A 53 -5.62 -23.30 -24.42
CA SER A 53 -6.80 -22.92 -25.20
C SER A 53 -7.87 -24.02 -25.16
N SER A 54 -9.05 -23.73 -24.63
CA SER A 54 -10.25 -24.58 -24.73
C SER A 54 -11.24 -23.95 -25.72
N ALA A 55 -11.66 -24.72 -26.72
CA ALA A 55 -12.45 -24.28 -27.86
C ALA A 55 -13.93 -24.64 -27.69
N SER A 56 -14.74 -23.76 -27.06
CA SER A 56 -16.22 -23.88 -27.12
C SER A 56 -17.01 -22.59 -26.82
N GLY A 57 -16.40 -21.39 -26.86
CA GLY A 57 -17.04 -20.15 -26.37
C GLY A 57 -17.10 -18.95 -27.32
N GLN A 58 -17.17 -19.14 -28.64
CA GLN A 58 -16.93 -18.06 -29.62
C GLN A 58 -17.99 -16.94 -29.71
N SER A 59 -19.21 -17.10 -29.15
CA SER A 59 -20.28 -16.09 -29.30
C SER A 59 -20.35 -15.04 -28.19
N ALA A 60 -19.78 -15.28 -27.01
CA ALA A 60 -19.80 -14.32 -25.88
C ALA A 60 -18.54 -13.43 -25.82
N ILE A 61 -17.53 -13.71 -26.64
CA ILE A 61 -16.24 -13.00 -26.64
C ILE A 61 -16.30 -11.72 -27.50
N GLN A 62 -17.18 -11.65 -28.51
CA GLN A 62 -17.28 -10.45 -29.36
C GLN A 62 -17.86 -9.23 -28.62
N ASP A 63 -18.79 -9.42 -27.68
CA ASP A 63 -19.33 -8.32 -26.89
C ASP A 63 -18.39 -7.88 -25.74
N LEU A 64 -17.51 -8.76 -25.26
CA LEU A 64 -16.46 -8.40 -24.30
C LEU A 64 -15.29 -7.64 -24.94
N ILE A 65 -14.98 -7.92 -26.21
CA ILE A 65 -13.92 -7.21 -26.96
C ILE A 65 -14.36 -5.79 -27.40
N ALA A 66 -15.66 -5.56 -27.62
CA ALA A 66 -16.20 -4.23 -27.96
C ALA A 66 -16.21 -3.23 -26.77
N SER A 67 -15.92 -3.70 -25.55
CA SER A 67 -15.82 -2.86 -24.34
C SER A 67 -14.35 -2.57 -23.95
N ASP A 68 -13.40 -2.80 -24.86
CA ASP A 68 -12.06 -2.24 -24.75
C ASP A 68 -12.15 -0.74 -25.04
N LYS A 69 -12.58 0.00 -24.00
CA LYS A 69 -12.44 1.44 -23.87
C LYS A 69 -11.07 1.84 -24.41
N GLU A 70 -11.08 2.60 -25.48
CA GLU A 70 -9.92 3.25 -26.09
C GLU A 70 -9.02 3.83 -24.98
N ALA A 71 -7.98 3.06 -24.63
CA ALA A 71 -7.14 3.40 -23.49
C ALA A 71 -6.39 4.68 -23.85
N LYS A 72 -6.81 5.79 -23.23
CA LYS A 72 -6.22 7.10 -23.46
C LYS A 72 -4.70 6.99 -23.36
N ALA A 73 -4.01 7.31 -24.45
CA ALA A 73 -2.56 7.26 -24.49
C ALA A 73 -1.97 8.05 -23.31
N PRO A 74 -0.95 7.51 -22.62
CA PRO A 74 -0.35 8.21 -21.49
C PRO A 74 0.22 9.56 -21.95
N PRO A 75 0.13 10.61 -21.11
CA PRO A 75 0.67 11.91 -21.48
C PRO A 75 2.19 11.83 -21.73
N PRO A 76 2.74 12.66 -22.64
CA PRO A 76 4.18 12.75 -22.79
C PRO A 76 4.83 13.28 -21.51
N VAL A 77 6.06 12.85 -21.22
CA VAL A 77 6.83 13.33 -20.06
C VAL A 77 7.28 14.78 -20.29
N PRO A 78 6.97 15.72 -19.37
CA PRO A 78 7.45 17.09 -19.45
C PRO A 78 8.96 17.19 -19.55
N ALA A 79 9.46 18.18 -20.29
CA ALA A 79 10.88 18.34 -20.57
C ALA A 79 11.72 18.54 -19.30
N ASP A 80 11.19 19.27 -18.32
CA ASP A 80 11.82 19.52 -17.02
C ASP A 80 11.93 18.24 -16.17
N VAL A 81 10.86 17.42 -16.14
CA VAL A 81 10.86 16.11 -15.49
C VAL A 81 11.88 15.18 -16.16
N LEU A 82 11.88 15.11 -17.50
CA LEU A 82 12.83 14.28 -18.25
C LEU A 82 14.28 14.73 -18.01
N ALA A 83 14.53 16.03 -17.89
CA ALA A 83 15.86 16.56 -17.58
C ALA A 83 16.34 16.09 -16.19
N LYS A 84 15.47 16.09 -15.18
CA LYS A 84 15.80 15.56 -13.84
C LYS A 84 16.11 14.06 -13.88
N ILE A 85 15.28 13.28 -14.56
CA ILE A 85 15.49 11.83 -14.73
C ILE A 85 16.85 11.55 -15.38
N LYS A 86 17.17 12.26 -16.48
CA LYS A 86 18.46 12.12 -17.18
C LYS A 86 19.63 12.52 -16.28
N LYS A 87 19.51 13.61 -15.53
CA LYS A 87 20.53 14.07 -14.58
C LYS A 87 20.80 13.03 -13.51
N GLN A 88 19.76 12.46 -12.90
CA GLN A 88 19.89 11.43 -11.87
C GLN A 88 20.55 10.16 -12.44
N ALA A 89 20.06 9.66 -13.57
CA ALA A 89 20.62 8.48 -14.23
C ALA A 89 22.11 8.64 -14.55
N LYS A 90 22.52 9.80 -15.07
CA LYS A 90 23.93 10.13 -15.32
C LYS A 90 24.74 10.20 -14.03
N THR A 91 24.17 10.73 -12.95
CA THR A 91 24.85 10.84 -11.65
C THR A 91 25.13 9.47 -11.04
N ASP A 92 24.14 8.58 -11.08
CA ASP A 92 24.24 7.25 -10.47
C ASP A 92 25.06 6.26 -11.32
N HIS A 93 25.14 6.49 -12.64
CA HIS A 93 25.75 5.58 -13.60
C HIS A 93 26.61 6.33 -14.64
N PRO A 94 27.65 7.08 -14.27
CA PRO A 94 28.34 8.06 -15.13
C PRO A 94 28.85 7.48 -16.45
N ASP A 95 29.39 6.27 -16.45
CA ASP A 95 30.02 5.64 -17.62
C ASP A 95 29.24 4.43 -18.18
N ASN A 96 28.06 4.14 -17.63
CA ASN A 96 27.24 2.99 -18.03
C ASN A 96 25.98 3.45 -18.79
N PHE A 97 26.17 3.83 -20.06
CA PHE A 97 25.11 4.39 -20.91
C PHE A 97 23.90 3.47 -21.10
N SER A 98 24.11 2.15 -21.15
CA SER A 98 22.99 1.19 -21.25
C SER A 98 22.12 1.21 -19.99
N THR A 99 22.75 1.30 -18.81
CA THR A 99 22.03 1.45 -17.53
C THR A 99 21.35 2.81 -17.43
N GLN A 100 22.01 3.90 -17.85
CA GLN A 100 21.38 5.22 -17.91
C GLN A 100 20.09 5.19 -18.76
N LEU A 101 20.17 4.61 -19.97
CA LEU A 101 19.03 4.50 -20.87
C LEU A 101 17.89 3.67 -20.27
N TYR A 102 18.22 2.56 -19.60
CA TYR A 102 17.27 1.72 -18.88
C TYR A 102 16.55 2.51 -17.77
N VAL A 103 17.30 3.20 -16.91
CA VAL A 103 16.75 4.04 -15.82
C VAL A 103 15.86 5.14 -16.38
N ILE A 104 16.31 5.85 -17.42
CA ILE A 104 15.53 6.92 -18.06
C ILE A 104 14.19 6.40 -18.58
N ARG A 105 14.19 5.25 -19.28
CA ARG A 105 12.96 4.63 -19.80
C ARG A 105 12.03 4.22 -18.67
N ASN A 106 12.54 3.57 -17.63
CA ASN A 106 11.73 3.09 -16.52
C ASN A 106 11.12 4.24 -15.72
N GLN A 107 11.90 5.25 -15.38
CA GLN A 107 11.42 6.44 -14.65
C GLN A 107 10.40 7.24 -15.48
N SER A 108 10.61 7.34 -16.80
CA SER A 108 9.65 7.98 -17.71
C SER A 108 8.31 7.24 -17.73
N LYS A 109 8.34 5.91 -17.88
CA LYS A 109 7.13 5.07 -17.82
C LYS A 109 6.44 5.18 -16.46
N ALA A 110 7.21 5.14 -15.37
CA ALA A 110 6.66 5.27 -14.03
C ALA A 110 5.98 6.64 -13.81
N TRP A 111 6.60 7.73 -14.27
CA TRP A 111 5.99 9.05 -14.25
C TRP A 111 4.65 9.07 -15.00
N GLN A 112 4.60 8.48 -16.19
CA GLN A 112 3.38 8.38 -16.99
C GLN A 112 2.29 7.60 -16.28
N SER A 113 2.64 6.43 -15.72
CA SER A 113 1.72 5.63 -14.91
C SER A 113 1.19 6.40 -13.70
N LEU A 114 2.00 7.23 -13.03
CA LEU A 114 1.52 8.09 -11.93
C LEU A 114 0.50 9.15 -12.38
N GLN A 115 0.59 9.65 -13.61
CA GLN A 115 -0.36 10.65 -14.13
C GLN A 115 -1.73 10.05 -14.38
N ILE A 116 -1.76 8.81 -14.85
CA ILE A 116 -3.01 8.08 -15.12
C ILE A 116 -3.40 7.14 -13.96
N HIS A 117 -2.67 7.19 -12.84
CA HIS A 117 -2.96 6.33 -11.69
C HIS A 117 -4.27 6.76 -11.04
N GLU A 118 -5.31 5.97 -11.27
CA GLU A 118 -6.63 6.15 -10.69
C GLU A 118 -6.70 5.53 -9.30
N ARG A 119 -7.48 6.18 -8.43
CA ARG A 119 -7.79 5.64 -7.10
C ARG A 119 -8.62 4.37 -7.28
N PRO A 120 -8.24 3.23 -6.66
CA PRO A 120 -9.12 2.06 -6.64
C PRO A 120 -10.42 2.35 -5.89
N ASN A 121 -11.55 1.86 -6.40
CA ASN A 121 -12.89 2.20 -5.89
C ASN A 121 -13.08 1.87 -4.41
N ASP A 122 -12.43 0.82 -3.93
CA ASP A 122 -12.46 0.31 -2.55
C ASP A 122 -11.59 1.10 -1.56
N ILE A 123 -10.75 2.03 -2.04
CA ILE A 123 -9.87 2.83 -1.18
C ILE A 123 -10.46 4.21 -0.98
N PRO A 124 -10.73 4.68 0.25
CA PRO A 124 -11.27 6.02 0.49
C PRO A 124 -10.36 7.12 -0.09
N GLN A 125 -10.95 8.17 -0.66
CA GLN A 125 -10.21 9.26 -1.33
C GLN A 125 -9.14 9.89 -0.43
N LYS A 126 -9.47 10.14 0.84
CA LYS A 126 -8.54 10.73 1.82
C LYS A 126 -7.30 9.85 2.04
N ILE A 127 -7.49 8.53 2.10
CA ILE A 127 -6.42 7.55 2.32
C ILE A 127 -5.50 7.51 1.11
N HIS A 128 -6.08 7.35 -0.08
CA HIS A 128 -5.33 7.34 -1.34
C HIS A 128 -4.53 8.64 -1.55
N ASN A 129 -5.13 9.79 -1.26
CA ASN A 129 -4.44 11.09 -1.35
C ASN A 129 -3.28 11.19 -0.36
N GLY A 130 -3.44 10.68 0.87
CA GLY A 130 -2.37 10.61 1.86
C GLY A 130 -1.19 9.77 1.36
N ILE A 131 -1.47 8.54 0.93
CA ILE A 131 -0.47 7.61 0.37
C ILE A 131 0.30 8.25 -0.80
N ARG A 132 -0.42 8.88 -1.75
CA ARG A 132 0.22 9.55 -2.89
C ARG A 132 1.08 10.74 -2.48
N LYS A 133 0.61 11.52 -1.50
CA LYS A 133 1.33 12.68 -0.99
C LYS A 133 2.64 12.22 -0.35
N ASP A 134 2.59 11.26 0.55
CA ASP A 134 3.76 10.80 1.30
C ASP A 134 4.80 10.16 0.36
N ALA A 135 4.36 9.29 -0.55
CA ALA A 135 5.24 8.72 -1.57
C ALA A 135 5.96 9.79 -2.40
N LYS A 136 5.25 10.86 -2.80
CA LYS A 136 5.83 11.99 -3.54
C LYS A 136 6.79 12.81 -2.68
N GLU A 137 6.52 12.99 -1.39
CA GLU A 137 7.39 13.75 -0.48
C GLU A 137 8.69 13.01 -0.20
N ASP A 138 8.61 11.70 0.05
CA ASP A 138 9.76 10.85 0.38
C ASP A 138 10.62 10.48 -0.82
N HIS A 139 10.01 10.41 -2.01
CA HIS A 139 10.67 9.94 -3.24
C HIS A 139 10.48 10.90 -4.42
N ARG A 140 10.61 12.22 -4.17
CA ARG A 140 10.24 13.31 -5.10
C ARG A 140 10.58 13.12 -6.58
N ASP A 141 11.79 12.65 -6.88
CA ASP A 141 12.28 12.49 -8.25
C ASP A 141 12.53 11.00 -8.64
N ASP A 142 12.11 10.04 -7.80
CA ASP A 142 12.12 8.60 -8.08
C ASP A 142 10.69 8.07 -8.24
N TYR A 143 10.17 8.22 -9.45
CA TYR A 143 8.80 7.87 -9.81
C TYR A 143 8.54 6.37 -9.75
N SER A 144 9.56 5.53 -10.01
CA SER A 144 9.42 4.08 -9.88
C SER A 144 9.21 3.66 -8.42
N THR A 145 9.95 4.27 -7.49
CA THR A 145 9.77 4.02 -6.06
C THR A 145 8.45 4.60 -5.56
N GLN A 146 8.03 5.77 -6.05
CA GLN A 146 6.69 6.31 -5.75
C GLN A 146 5.58 5.30 -6.09
N LEU A 147 5.56 4.73 -7.30
CA LEU A 147 4.57 3.72 -7.70
C LEU A 147 4.61 2.48 -6.82
N TYR A 148 5.82 1.99 -6.53
CA TYR A 148 6.02 0.84 -5.68
C TYR A 148 5.45 1.07 -4.28
N VAL A 149 5.76 2.21 -3.66
CA VAL A 149 5.24 2.60 -2.35
C VAL A 149 3.72 2.73 -2.38
N ILE A 150 3.15 3.42 -3.37
CA ILE A 150 1.70 3.56 -3.50
C ILE A 150 1.01 2.19 -3.56
N GLY A 151 1.50 1.29 -4.42
CA GLY A 151 0.94 -0.05 -4.57
C GLY A 151 1.02 -0.87 -3.28
N ASN A 152 2.16 -0.80 -2.58
CA ASN A 152 2.35 -1.49 -1.30
C ASN A 152 1.47 -0.93 -0.19
N GLN A 153 1.35 0.38 -0.07
CA GLN A 153 0.50 1.00 0.95
C GLN A 153 -0.98 0.71 0.71
N ILE A 154 -1.44 0.71 -0.55
CA ILE A 154 -2.81 0.30 -0.91
C ILE A 154 -3.05 -1.17 -0.54
N LYS A 155 -2.09 -2.06 -0.83
CA LYS A 155 -2.18 -3.47 -0.47
C LYS A 155 -2.24 -3.66 1.05
N ALA A 156 -1.36 -2.99 1.79
CA ALA A 156 -1.34 -3.06 3.25
C ALA A 156 -2.61 -2.49 3.88
N TYR A 157 -3.15 -1.41 3.33
CA TYR A 157 -4.45 -0.87 3.75
C TYR A 157 -5.57 -1.92 3.60
N ARG A 158 -5.65 -2.58 2.45
CA ARG A 158 -6.65 -3.64 2.22
C ARG A 158 -6.51 -4.79 3.21
N GLU A 159 -5.28 -5.19 3.48
CA GLU A 159 -4.99 -6.26 4.44
C GLU A 159 -5.34 -5.86 5.88
N LEU A 160 -5.15 -4.59 6.26
CA LEU A 160 -5.62 -4.05 7.53
C LEU A 160 -7.14 -3.98 7.62
N ASP A 161 -7.81 -3.56 6.54
CA ASP A 161 -9.27 -3.45 6.47
C ASP A 161 -9.95 -4.84 6.57
N SER A 162 -9.34 -5.85 5.96
CA SER A 162 -9.78 -7.24 6.02
C SER A 162 -9.04 -8.08 7.06
N PHE A 163 -8.40 -7.46 8.05
CA PHE A 163 -7.55 -8.17 9.00
C PHE A 163 -8.37 -9.12 9.87
N ASP A 164 -7.99 -10.40 9.91
CA ASP A 164 -8.62 -11.42 10.75
C ASP A 164 -8.13 -11.28 12.19
N TRP A 165 -8.91 -10.56 13.00
CA TRP A 165 -8.55 -10.27 14.39
C TRP A 165 -8.63 -11.52 15.26
N PRO A 166 -7.56 -11.86 15.99
CA PRO A 166 -7.53 -13.09 16.78
C PRO A 166 -8.50 -13.03 17.96
N THR A 167 -9.26 -14.10 18.19
CA THR A 167 -10.24 -14.18 19.28
C THR A 167 -9.63 -14.57 20.63
N ASP A 168 -8.39 -15.08 20.64
CA ASP A 168 -7.64 -15.47 21.83
C ASP A 168 -6.93 -14.30 22.53
N VAL A 169 -6.87 -13.13 21.90
CA VAL A 169 -6.29 -11.91 22.49
C VAL A 169 -7.43 -11.02 23.01
N PRO A 170 -7.40 -10.58 24.28
CA PRO A 170 -8.43 -9.68 24.81
C PRO A 170 -8.61 -8.43 23.94
N ASN A 171 -9.87 -8.07 23.69
CA ASN A 171 -10.21 -6.92 22.85
C ASN A 171 -9.54 -5.62 23.32
N SER A 172 -9.35 -5.42 24.62
CA SER A 172 -8.64 -4.25 25.16
C SER A 172 -7.19 -4.17 24.67
N ALA A 173 -6.47 -5.29 24.65
CA ALA A 173 -5.10 -5.36 24.17
C ALA A 173 -5.03 -5.12 22.65
N LEU A 174 -5.92 -5.73 21.87
CA LEU A 174 -6.00 -5.48 20.42
C LEU A 174 -6.23 -4.00 20.09
N ARG A 175 -7.13 -3.34 20.83
CA ARG A 175 -7.38 -1.90 20.66
C ARG A 175 -6.16 -1.06 21.02
N ALA A 176 -5.45 -1.39 22.10
CA ALA A 176 -4.23 -0.68 22.49
C ALA A 176 -3.14 -0.82 21.43
N ILE A 177 -2.92 -2.04 20.92
CA ILE A 177 -1.94 -2.34 19.87
C ILE A 177 -2.27 -1.56 18.58
N ALA A 178 -3.51 -1.66 18.10
CA ALA A 178 -3.94 -0.98 16.88
C ALA A 178 -3.90 0.55 17.03
N GLY A 179 -4.33 1.07 18.18
CA GLY A 179 -4.27 2.49 18.50
C GLY A 179 -2.85 3.04 18.50
N LYS A 180 -1.91 2.32 19.14
CA LYS A 180 -0.49 2.71 19.17
C LYS A 180 0.13 2.69 17.78
N ALA A 181 -0.08 1.62 17.02
CA ALA A 181 0.40 1.51 15.64
C ALA A 181 -0.11 2.66 14.76
N TYR A 182 -1.39 3.03 14.89
CA TYR A 182 -1.94 4.17 14.17
C TYR A 182 -1.32 5.50 14.60
N GLN A 183 -1.21 5.76 15.91
CA GLN A 183 -0.66 7.01 16.42
C GLN A 183 0.77 7.25 15.93
N ASP A 184 1.59 6.20 15.94
CA ASP A 184 3.00 6.29 15.56
C ASP A 184 3.20 6.33 14.04
N HIS A 185 2.28 5.73 13.25
CA HIS A 185 2.46 5.49 11.82
C HIS A 185 1.22 5.85 10.98
N ARG A 186 0.58 7.00 11.24
CA ARG A 186 -0.78 7.37 10.73
C ARG A 186 -1.08 7.07 9.25
N THR A 187 -0.11 7.22 8.36
CA THR A 187 -0.28 7.03 6.91
C THR A 187 0.58 5.89 6.33
N GLU A 188 1.40 5.23 7.16
CA GLU A 188 2.25 4.10 6.76
C GLU A 188 1.57 2.76 7.09
N TYR A 189 0.55 2.40 6.32
CA TYR A 189 -0.24 1.18 6.51
C TYR A 189 0.59 -0.11 6.53
N SER A 190 1.67 -0.20 5.73
CA SER A 190 2.59 -1.34 5.80
C SER A 190 3.25 -1.47 7.17
N THR A 191 3.67 -0.34 7.76
CA THR A 191 4.30 -0.30 9.08
C THR A 191 3.27 -0.62 10.16
N GLN A 192 2.06 -0.04 10.08
CA GLN A 192 0.97 -0.35 11.00
C GLN A 192 0.66 -1.86 11.04
N LEU A 193 0.48 -2.47 9.87
CA LEU A 193 0.21 -3.90 9.74
C LEU A 193 1.33 -4.76 10.34
N TYR A 194 2.58 -4.39 10.10
CA TYR A 194 3.75 -5.08 10.66
C TYR A 194 3.75 -5.01 12.19
N VAL A 195 3.58 -3.81 12.76
CA VAL A 195 3.54 -3.58 14.21
C VAL A 195 2.40 -4.39 14.83
N ILE A 196 1.19 -4.29 14.29
CA ILE A 196 0.02 -5.02 14.81
C ILE A 196 0.27 -6.54 14.88
N LYS A 197 0.76 -7.13 13.77
CA LYS A 197 1.06 -8.57 13.72
C LYS A 197 2.12 -8.98 14.75
N ASN A 198 3.16 -8.18 14.91
CA ASN A 198 4.25 -8.48 15.84
C ASN A 198 3.84 -8.31 17.30
N GLU A 199 3.07 -7.27 17.62
CA GLU A 199 2.59 -7.05 18.98
C GLU A 199 1.59 -8.12 19.42
N ILE A 200 0.69 -8.56 18.54
CA ILE A 200 -0.19 -9.73 18.78
C ILE A 200 0.64 -10.99 19.06
N LYS A 201 1.67 -11.23 18.25
CA LYS A 201 2.57 -12.39 18.42
C LYS A 201 3.32 -12.32 19.75
N SER A 202 3.76 -11.14 20.16
CA SER A 202 4.48 -10.92 21.42
C SER A 202 3.55 -11.07 22.63
N TYR A 203 2.34 -10.52 22.55
CA TYR A 203 1.29 -10.68 23.57
C TYR A 203 1.03 -12.16 23.87
N ARG A 204 0.85 -12.98 22.82
CA ARG A 204 0.63 -14.43 22.96
C ARG A 204 1.78 -15.13 23.68
N ARG A 205 3.03 -14.81 23.32
CA ARG A 205 4.22 -15.39 23.97
C ARG A 205 4.31 -15.06 25.45
N LEU A 206 3.86 -13.87 25.84
CA LEU A 206 3.90 -13.41 27.23
C LEU A 206 2.84 -14.12 28.09
N HIS A 207 1.69 -14.48 27.51
CA HIS A 207 0.54 -15.05 28.24
C HIS A 207 0.33 -16.56 28.01
N SER A 208 1.23 -17.21 27.27
CA SER A 208 1.21 -18.66 27.05
C SER A 208 2.02 -19.44 28.10
N GLN A 209 2.34 -18.81 29.24
CA GLN A 209 3.04 -19.42 30.38
C GLN A 209 2.06 -19.64 31.53
#